data_AF-A0A646HKJ2-F1
#
_entry.id   AF-A0A646HKJ2-F1
#
_cell.length_a   1.000
_cell.length_b   1.000
_cell.length_c   1.000
_cell.angle_alpha   90.00
_cell.angle_beta   90.00
_cell.angle_gamma   90.00
#
_symmetry.space_group_name_H-M   'P 1'
#
loop_
_entity.id
_entity.type
_entity.pdbx_description
1 polymer ?
#
loop_
_entity_poly.entity_id
_entity_poly.type
_entity_poly.pdbx_seq_one_letter_code
_entity_poly.pdbx_strand_id
1 'polypeptide(L)'
;MELKGNFRCFGKIPDANISNKLVIYAILKDGSKWCYVYDITNQIDAACDPFKVTIVLDKFIPNKIENNSGLTPGVSDWNVVDIPIKM
;
A
#
# COMPACT_ATOMS: atom_id res chain seq x y z
N MET A 1 13.98 -16.98 7.70
CA MET A 1 12.50 -17.05 7.63
C MET A 1 12.07 -16.06 6.58
N GLU A 2 11.34 -16.51 5.55
CA GLU A 2 10.91 -15.69 4.42
C GLU A 2 9.39 -15.54 4.48
N LEU A 3 8.88 -14.31 4.34
CA LEU A 3 7.44 -14.05 4.27
C LEU A 3 7.02 -13.91 2.81
N LYS A 4 6.04 -14.72 2.39
CA LYS A 4 5.49 -14.69 1.02
C LYS A 4 4.02 -14.35 1.05
N GLY A 5 3.58 -13.62 0.03
CA GLY A 5 2.18 -13.30 -0.19
C GLY A 5 1.93 -12.95 -1.65
N ASN A 6 0.66 -13.01 -2.05
CA ASN A 6 0.22 -12.66 -3.39
C ASN A 6 -1.10 -11.87 -3.29
N PHE A 7 -1.24 -10.85 -4.11
CA PHE A 7 -2.47 -10.06 -4.22
C PHE A 7 -2.68 -9.63 -5.67
N ARG A 8 -3.91 -9.22 -6.00
CA ARG A 8 -4.24 -8.63 -7.30
C ARG A 8 -4.40 -7.12 -7.12
N CYS A 9 -3.96 -6.35 -8.10
CA CYS A 9 -4.11 -4.90 -8.14
C CYS A 9 -4.52 -4.45 -9.55
N PHE A 10 -4.90 -3.17 -9.69
CA PHE A 10 -5.33 -2.60 -10.97
C PHE A 10 -4.17 -2.34 -11.96
N GLY A 11 -2.92 -2.70 -11.62
CA GLY A 11 -1.76 -2.56 -12.49
C GLY A 11 -1.15 -1.16 -12.50
N LYS A 12 -0.25 -0.91 -13.47
CA LYS A 12 0.44 0.37 -13.66
C LYS A 12 -0.46 1.39 -14.36
N ILE A 13 -0.45 2.63 -13.89
CA ILE A 13 -1.08 3.77 -14.59
C ILE A 13 -0.09 4.29 -15.65
N PRO A 14 -0.53 4.64 -16.88
CA PRO A 14 0.38 5.09 -17.95
C PRO A 14 1.17 6.37 -17.66
N ASP A 15 0.81 7.12 -16.62
CA ASP A 15 1.46 8.37 -16.23
C ASP A 15 2.74 8.08 -15.42
N ALA A 16 3.89 8.47 -15.97
CA ALA A 16 5.19 8.30 -15.35
C ALA A 16 5.40 9.14 -14.07
N ASN A 17 4.54 10.13 -13.81
CA ASN A 17 4.60 10.92 -12.57
C ASN A 17 3.91 10.25 -11.38
N ILE A 18 3.22 9.11 -11.61
CA ILE A 18 2.49 8.39 -10.56
C ILE A 18 3.34 7.23 -10.07
N SER A 19 3.65 7.22 -8.77
CA SER A 19 4.40 6.14 -8.13
C SER A 19 3.47 5.02 -7.63
N ASN A 20 3.94 3.78 -7.74
CA ASN A 20 3.30 2.63 -7.11
C ASN A 20 3.93 2.41 -5.73
N LYS A 21 3.10 2.46 -4.68
CA LYS A 21 3.54 2.19 -3.31
C LYS A 21 3.00 0.85 -2.81
N LEU A 22 3.86 0.06 -2.18
CA LEU A 22 3.46 -1.08 -1.37
C LEU A 22 3.46 -0.65 0.10
N VAL A 23 2.31 -0.77 0.74
CA VAL A 23 2.15 -0.50 2.18
C VAL A 23 1.97 -1.81 2.91
N ILE A 24 2.86 -2.12 3.85
CA ILE A 24 2.76 -3.28 4.72
C ILE A 24 2.41 -2.78 6.12
N TYR A 25 1.33 -3.30 6.69
CA TYR A 25 0.93 -3.04 8.06
C TYR A 25 1.12 -4.30 8.89
N ALA A 26 1.90 -4.21 9.96
CA ALA A 26 2.19 -5.33 10.85
C ALA A 26 1.70 -5.05 12.26
N ILE A 27 1.04 -6.04 12.86
CA ILE A 27 0.66 -6.05 14.27
C ILE A 27 1.45 -7.19 14.92
N LEU A 28 2.31 -6.86 15.87
CA LEU A 28 3.12 -7.84 16.57
C LEU A 28 2.35 -8.42 17.76
N LYS A 29 2.88 -9.52 18.32
CA LYS A 29 2.24 -10.23 19.45
C LYS A 29 2.07 -9.35 20.70
N ASP A 30 2.94 -8.37 20.89
CA ASP A 30 2.87 -7.38 21.97
C ASP A 30 1.84 -6.26 21.71
N GLY A 31 1.11 -6.33 20.60
CA GLY A 31 0.12 -5.33 20.19
C GLY A 31 0.72 -4.11 19.49
N SER A 32 2.05 -4.03 19.33
CA SER A 32 2.68 -2.92 18.62
C SER A 32 2.33 -2.96 17.13
N LYS A 33 2.10 -1.77 16.58
CA LYS A 33 1.69 -1.55 15.19
C LYS A 33 2.83 -0.89 14.43
N TRP A 34 3.07 -1.37 13.22
CA TRP A 34 4.17 -0.91 12.37
C TRP A 34 3.66 -0.72 10.94
N CYS A 35 4.10 0.36 10.29
CA CYS A 35 3.75 0.67 8.90
C CYS A 35 5.03 0.83 8.09
N TYR A 36 5.06 0.17 6.94
CA TYR A 36 6.20 0.18 6.03
C TYR A 36 5.68 0.59 4.66
N VAL A 37 6.26 1.65 4.10
CA VAL A 37 5.90 2.15 2.79
C VAL A 37 7.10 2.01 1.87
N TYR A 38 6.95 1.21 0.82
CA TYR A 38 7.98 1.00 -0.18
C TYR A 38 7.54 1.61 -1.50
N ASP A 39 8.43 2.37 -2.14
CA ASP A 39 8.28 2.67 -3.56
C ASP A 39 8.68 1.43 -4.36
N ILE A 40 7.72 0.87 -5.09
CA ILE A 40 7.92 -0.33 -5.91
C ILE A 40 7.80 -0.03 -7.41
N THR A 41 7.75 1.26 -7.79
CA THR A 41 7.55 1.70 -9.18
C THR A 41 8.56 1.06 -10.11
N ASN A 42 9.86 1.12 -9.76
CA ASN A 42 10.92 0.54 -10.59
C ASN A 42 10.81 -0.98 -10.77
N GLN A 43 10.27 -1.71 -9.79
CA GLN A 43 10.09 -3.16 -9.90
C GLN A 43 8.90 -3.54 -10.78
N ILE A 44 7.84 -2.73 -10.75
CA ILE A 44 6.71 -2.86 -11.68
C ILE A 44 7.16 -2.52 -13.10
N ASP A 45 7.93 -1.45 -13.27
CA ASP A 45 8.38 -0.96 -14.57
C ASP A 45 9.38 -1.89 -15.25
N ALA A 46 10.24 -2.55 -14.45
CA ALA A 46 11.23 -3.50 -14.95
C ALA A 46 10.66 -4.92 -15.13
N ALA A 47 9.39 -5.16 -14.78
CA ALA A 47 8.80 -6.48 -14.91
C ALA A 47 8.63 -6.89 -16.39
N CYS A 48 9.07 -8.09 -16.73
CA CYS A 48 8.92 -8.63 -18.10
C CYS A 48 7.44 -8.84 -18.46
N ASP A 49 6.60 -9.19 -17.47
CA ASP A 49 5.16 -9.30 -17.62
C ASP A 49 4.49 -8.32 -16.64
N PRO A 50 3.81 -7.27 -17.14
CA PRO A 50 3.17 -6.27 -16.28
C PRO A 50 1.98 -6.83 -15.49
N PHE A 51 1.44 -7.99 -15.87
CA PHE A 51 0.37 -8.68 -15.13
C PHE A 51 0.90 -9.66 -14.08
N LYS A 52 2.20 -9.96 -14.10
CA LYS A 52 2.86 -10.89 -13.19
C LYS A 52 4.16 -10.30 -12.64
N VAL A 53 4.01 -9.35 -11.74
CA VAL A 53 5.13 -8.67 -11.07
C VAL A 53 5.52 -9.40 -9.79
N THR A 54 6.81 -9.68 -9.61
CA THR A 54 7.36 -10.15 -8.33
C THR A 54 8.06 -9.00 -7.64
N ILE A 55 7.63 -8.66 -6.42
CA ILE A 55 8.24 -7.62 -5.61
C ILE A 55 9.15 -8.27 -4.57
N VAL A 56 10.43 -7.89 -4.57
CA VAL A 56 11.42 -8.32 -3.59
C VAL A 56 11.80 -7.15 -2.70
N LEU A 57 11.74 -7.36 -1.39
CA LEU A 57 12.11 -6.37 -0.37
C LEU A 57 13.34 -6.86 0.38
N ASP A 58 14.45 -6.14 0.27
CA ASP A 58 15.74 -6.57 0.84
C ASP A 58 15.84 -6.29 2.35
N LYS A 59 15.10 -5.30 2.87
CA LYS A 59 15.11 -4.93 4.30
C LYS A 59 13.76 -4.41 4.76
N PHE A 60 13.29 -4.95 5.88
CA PHE A 60 12.13 -4.42 6.58
C PHE A 60 12.61 -3.33 7.54
N ILE A 61 12.74 -2.08 7.05
CA ILE A 61 13.26 -0.97 7.85
C ILE A 61 12.11 -0.38 8.67
N PRO A 62 12.03 -0.61 9.99
CA PRO A 62 10.85 -0.27 10.78
C PRO A 62 10.86 1.17 11.22
N ASN A 63 9.75 1.89 10.95
CA ASN A 63 9.37 3.06 11.71
C ASN A 63 8.22 2.66 12.65
N LYS A 64 8.46 2.80 13.95
CA LYS A 64 7.42 2.53 14.95
C LYS A 64 6.32 3.57 14.76
N ILE A 65 5.07 3.12 14.72
CA ILE A 65 3.93 4.03 14.74
C ILE A 65 3.80 4.57 16.16
N GLU A 66 4.28 5.78 16.40
CA GLU A 66 4.02 6.54 17.62
C GLU A 66 2.77 7.42 17.41
N ASN A 67 2.00 7.67 18.48
CA ASN A 67 0.80 8.54 18.43
C ASN A 67 -0.30 8.12 17.44
N ASN A 68 -0.67 6.84 17.42
CA ASN A 68 -1.91 6.40 16.74
C ASN A 68 -1.94 6.67 15.22
N SER A 69 -0.78 6.83 14.55
CA SER A 69 -0.73 7.04 13.10
C SER A 69 -0.86 5.72 12.32
N GLY A 70 -2.08 5.20 12.24
CA GLY A 70 -2.50 4.30 11.18
C GLY A 70 -3.38 5.05 10.17
N LEU A 71 -3.73 4.42 9.06
CA LEU A 71 -5.02 4.72 8.44
C LEU A 71 -6.08 4.31 9.47
N THR A 72 -6.49 5.25 10.32
CA THR A 72 -7.76 5.22 11.02
C THR A 72 -8.74 5.98 10.14
N PRO A 73 -9.30 5.39 9.07
CA PRO A 73 -10.47 5.99 8.43
C PRO A 73 -11.59 5.90 9.47
N GLY A 74 -11.72 6.94 10.28
CA GLY A 74 -12.96 7.19 10.99
C GLY A 74 -14.00 7.44 9.90
N VAL A 75 -15.07 6.65 9.89
CA VAL A 75 -16.24 6.93 9.03
C VAL A 75 -16.78 8.35 9.31
N SER A 76 -16.45 8.91 10.48
CA SER A 76 -16.70 10.29 10.91
C SER A 76 -16.02 11.37 10.07
N ASP A 77 -14.92 11.09 9.37
CA ASP A 77 -14.15 12.10 8.61
C ASP A 77 -14.47 12.09 7.10
N TRP A 78 -15.48 11.31 6.68
CA TRP A 78 -15.91 11.26 5.30
C TRP A 78 -16.85 12.44 5.01
N ASN A 79 -16.49 13.26 4.02
CA ASN A 79 -17.40 14.26 3.51
C ASN A 79 -18.51 13.57 2.71
N VAL A 80 -19.76 13.74 3.16
CA VAL A 80 -20.93 13.34 2.39
C VAL A 80 -21.01 14.24 1.16
N VAL A 81 -20.99 13.61 -0.03
CA VAL A 81 -21.20 14.31 -1.31
C VAL A 81 -22.50 13.78 -1.90
N ASP A 82 -23.56 14.58 -1.79
CA ASP A 82 -24.84 14.29 -2.42
C ASP A 82 -24.75 14.60 -3.92
N ILE A 83 -24.76 13.56 -4.75
CA ILE A 83 -24.80 13.69 -6.21
C ILE A 83 -26.24 13.45 -6.66
N PRO A 84 -26.98 14.49 -7.09
CA PRO A 84 -28.34 14.31 -7.58
C PRO A 84 -28.33 13.47 -8.87
N ILE A 85 -29.03 12.34 -8.84
CA ILE A 85 -29.26 11.53 -10.03
C ILE A 85 -30.31 12.27 -10.87
N LYS A 86 -29.91 12.77 -12.04
CA LYS A 86 -30.90 13.19 -13.05
C LYS A 86 -31.54 11.93 -13.64
N MET A 87 -32.80 11.73 -13.31
CA MET A 87 -33.69 10.87 -14.08
C MET A 87 -34.03 11.52 -15.42
#